data_AF-A0AAD6W0F1-F1
#
_entry.id   AF-A0AAD6W0F1-F1
#
_cell.length_a   1.000
_cell.length_b   1.000
_cell.length_c   1.000
_cell.angle_alpha   90.00
_cell.angle_beta   90.00
_cell.angle_gamma   90.00
#
_symmetry.space_group_name_H-M   'P 1'
#
loop_
_entity.id
_entity.type
_entity.pdbx_description
1 polymer ?
#
loop_
_entity_poly.entity_id
_entity_poly.type
_entity_poly.pdbx_seq_one_letter_code
_entity_poly.pdbx_strand_id
1 'polypeptide(L)'
;MRESFLCYRGKVGQDLVGFPAVTFHFAEGADLVVDTESMFYQATPNIFCMAVRQASVYGKDFKDFSVIGLMAQQYYNVAYDLNKHKLFFQRIDCELLDE
;
A
#
# COMPACT_ATOMS: atom_id res chain seq x y z
N MET A 1 9.64 -22.86 -1.08
CA MET A 1 8.92 -22.56 -2.34
C MET A 1 9.18 -21.10 -2.64
N ARG A 2 9.91 -20.78 -3.72
CA ARG A 2 10.29 -19.39 -4.01
C ARG A 2 9.08 -18.73 -4.63
N GLU A 3 8.30 -18.02 -3.83
CA GLU A 3 7.08 -17.35 -4.31
C GLU A 3 7.49 -16.19 -5.23
N SER A 4 7.07 -16.27 -6.50
CA SER A 4 7.34 -15.26 -7.50
C SER A 4 6.61 -13.97 -7.13
N PHE A 5 7.30 -12.84 -7.17
CA PHE A 5 6.61 -11.55 -7.19
C PHE A 5 5.69 -11.49 -8.41
N LEU A 6 4.50 -10.89 -8.25
CA LEU A 6 3.61 -10.61 -9.38
C LEU A 6 4.13 -9.35 -10.07
N CYS A 7 4.79 -9.53 -11.22
CA CYS A 7 5.47 -8.47 -11.95
C CYS A 7 5.06 -8.44 -13.42
N TYR A 8 5.12 -7.26 -14.01
CA TYR A 8 4.75 -6.97 -15.38
C TYR A 8 5.84 -6.15 -16.05
N ARG A 9 5.99 -6.29 -17.37
CA ARG A 9 6.85 -5.40 -18.16
C ARG A 9 6.14 -4.07 -18.39
N GLY A 10 6.84 -2.97 -18.11
CA GLY A 10 6.31 -1.61 -18.26
C GLY A 10 6.82 -0.65 -17.20
N LYS A 11 6.14 0.48 -17.08
CA LYS A 11 6.38 1.55 -16.11
C LYS A 11 5.08 1.93 -15.41
N VAL A 12 5.12 2.07 -14.08
CA VAL A 12 3.94 2.40 -13.25
C VAL A 12 3.27 3.68 -13.76
N GLY A 13 4.01 4.78 -13.90
CA GLY A 13 3.45 6.08 -14.30
C GLY A 13 3.01 6.20 -15.77
N GLN A 14 3.19 5.15 -16.59
CA GLN A 14 2.79 5.17 -18.01
C GLN A 14 1.74 4.10 -18.32
N ASP A 15 2.00 2.87 -17.91
CA ASP A 15 1.19 1.71 -18.30
C ASP A 15 0.01 1.44 -17.34
N LEU A 16 -0.01 2.07 -16.17
CA LEU A 16 -1.09 1.95 -15.18
C LEU A 16 -1.95 3.21 -15.05
N VAL A 17 -1.91 4.11 -16.04
CA VAL A 17 -2.81 5.27 -16.11
C VAL A 17 -4.25 4.77 -16.20
N GLY A 18 -5.11 5.25 -15.28
CA GLY A 18 -6.50 4.82 -15.19
C GLY A 18 -6.74 3.49 -14.47
N PHE A 19 -5.68 2.87 -13.91
CA PHE A 19 -5.85 1.72 -13.01
C PHE A 19 -6.67 2.14 -11.77
N PRO A 20 -7.66 1.34 -11.33
CA PRO A 20 -8.52 1.71 -10.23
C PRO A 20 -7.77 1.71 -8.89
N ALA A 21 -8.13 2.64 -8.02
CA ALA A 21 -7.70 2.59 -6.62
C ALA A 21 -8.34 1.40 -5.89
N VAL A 22 -7.64 0.87 -4.89
CA VAL A 22 -8.13 -0.19 -4.00
C VAL A 22 -8.46 0.43 -2.65
N THR A 23 -9.65 0.17 -2.10
CA THR A 23 -10.07 0.72 -0.81
C THR A 23 -10.16 -0.37 0.25
N PHE A 24 -9.49 -0.16 1.37
CA PHE A 24 -9.74 -0.90 2.60
C PHE A 24 -10.82 -0.18 3.41
N HIS A 25 -11.96 -0.85 3.58
CA HIS A 25 -13.05 -0.37 4.42
C HIS A 25 -12.84 -0.87 5.86
N PHE A 26 -12.65 0.06 6.78
CA PHE A 26 -12.54 -0.21 8.22
C PHE A 26 -13.88 0.03 8.93
N ALA A 27 -13.94 -0.40 10.19
CA ALA A 27 -15.07 -0.13 11.05
C ALA A 27 -15.35 1.38 11.19
N GLU A 28 -16.58 1.72 11.59
CA GLU A 28 -17.02 3.12 11.76
C GLU A 28 -16.94 3.98 10.49
N GLY A 29 -16.85 3.35 9.31
CA GLY A 29 -16.87 4.03 8.00
C GLY A 29 -15.53 4.69 7.62
N ALA A 30 -14.43 4.31 8.27
CA ALA A 30 -13.11 4.80 7.89
C ALA A 30 -12.58 4.05 6.66
N ASP A 31 -12.05 4.78 5.69
CA ASP A 31 -11.51 4.23 4.45
C ASP A 31 -10.02 4.55 4.31
N LEU A 32 -9.23 3.55 3.90
CA LEU A 32 -7.86 3.74 3.41
C LEU A 32 -7.83 3.46 1.91
N VAL A 33 -7.68 4.50 1.11
CA VAL A 33 -7.62 4.40 -0.35
C VAL A 33 -6.17 4.25 -0.79
N VAL A 34 -5.84 3.10 -1.38
CA VAL A 34 -4.51 2.74 -1.87
C VAL A 34 -4.49 2.91 -3.38
N ASP A 35 -3.74 3.91 -3.83
CA ASP A 35 -3.61 4.24 -5.25
C ASP A 35 -2.58 3.35 -5.96
N THR A 36 -2.44 3.56 -7.27
CA THR A 36 -1.58 2.77 -8.13
C THR A 36 -0.11 2.77 -7.68
N GLU A 37 0.41 3.91 -7.22
CA GLU A 37 1.80 4.03 -6.74
C GLU A 37 2.02 3.36 -5.37
N SER A 38 0.94 3.24 -4.59
CA SER A 38 0.95 2.52 -3.33
C SER A 38 0.74 1.00 -3.52
N MET A 39 0.06 0.60 -4.61
CA MET A 39 -0.21 -0.79 -4.97
C MET A 39 0.92 -1.45 -5.77
N PHE A 40 1.74 -0.67 -6.48
CA PHE A 40 2.82 -1.16 -7.34
C PHE A 40 4.10 -0.36 -7.13
N TYR A 41 5.26 -1.02 -7.24
CA TYR A 41 6.55 -0.35 -7.23
C TYR A 41 7.35 -0.66 -8.50
N GLN A 42 8.18 0.29 -8.92
CA GLN A 42 9.07 0.14 -10.06
C GLN A 42 10.33 -0.64 -9.64
N ALA A 43 10.42 -1.92 -10.02
CA ALA A 43 11.53 -2.81 -9.61
C ALA A 43 12.79 -2.63 -10.48
N THR A 44 12.59 -2.42 -11.79
CA THR A 44 13.64 -2.06 -12.76
C THR A 44 13.08 -1.02 -13.73
N PRO A 45 13.89 -0.40 -14.62
CA PRO A 45 13.38 0.61 -15.57
C PRO A 45 12.24 0.16 -16.50
N ASN A 46 12.03 -1.15 -16.66
CA ASN A 46 11.03 -1.74 -17.54
C ASN A 46 10.20 -2.86 -16.89
N ILE A 47 10.26 -3.00 -15.57
CA ILE A 47 9.46 -3.97 -14.80
C ILE A 47 8.91 -3.30 -13.56
N PHE A 48 7.60 -3.41 -13.36
CA PHE A 48 6.94 -3.05 -12.10
C PHE A 48 6.30 -4.28 -11.47
N CYS A 49 6.13 -4.26 -10.16
CA CYS A 49 5.61 -5.39 -9.39
C CYS A 49 4.54 -4.95 -8.40
N MET A 50 3.59 -5.83 -8.11
CA MET A 50 2.57 -5.61 -7.08
C MET A 50 3.23 -5.60 -5.69
N ALA A 51 2.85 -4.63 -4.87
CA ALA A 51 3.32 -4.46 -3.49
C ALA A 51 2.51 -5.29 -2.46
N VAL A 52 1.62 -6.16 -2.93
CA VAL A 52 0.80 -7.04 -2.09
C VAL A 52 1.36 -8.46 -2.12
N ARG A 53 1.52 -9.06 -0.95
CA ARG A 53 2.05 -10.43 -0.80
C ARG A 53 1.24 -11.19 0.25
N GLN A 54 1.25 -12.51 0.16
CA GLN A 54 0.74 -13.34 1.24
C GLN A 54 1.58 -13.09 2.50
N ALA A 55 0.97 -12.93 3.67
CA ALA A 55 1.75 -12.70 4.90
C ALA A 55 2.67 -13.89 5.25
N SER A 56 2.27 -15.10 4.85
CA SER A 56 2.95 -16.36 5.11
C SER A 56 4.38 -16.44 4.56
N VAL A 57 4.78 -15.61 3.58
CA VAL A 57 6.17 -15.57 3.11
C VAL A 57 7.14 -15.05 4.17
N TYR A 58 6.66 -14.34 5.19
CA TYR A 58 7.51 -13.83 6.28
C TYR A 58 7.65 -14.81 7.44
N GLY A 59 6.94 -15.94 7.41
CA GLY A 59 7.03 -17.00 8.42
C GLY A 59 5.69 -17.68 8.66
N LYS A 60 5.72 -18.89 9.25
CA LYS A 60 4.50 -19.66 9.55
C LYS A 60 3.59 -19.00 10.59
N ASP A 61 4.16 -18.09 11.39
CA ASP A 61 3.44 -17.35 12.42
C ASP A 61 2.73 -16.10 11.86
N PHE A 62 3.04 -15.71 10.62
CA PHE A 62 2.37 -14.62 9.89
C PHE A 62 1.09 -15.15 9.22
N LYS A 63 0.14 -15.58 10.04
CA LYS A 63 -1.17 -16.09 9.64
C LYS A 63 -2.28 -15.34 10.37
N ASP A 64 -3.47 -15.33 9.78
CA ASP A 64 -4.69 -14.78 10.39
C ASP A 64 -4.71 -13.24 10.59
N PHE A 65 -3.77 -12.51 9.99
CA PHE A 65 -3.79 -11.05 9.93
C PHE A 65 -3.29 -10.53 8.59
N SER A 66 -3.62 -9.27 8.29
CA SER A 66 -3.06 -8.51 7.17
C SER A 66 -2.13 -7.43 7.70
N VAL A 67 -1.09 -7.11 6.94
CA VAL A 67 -0.15 -6.02 7.25
C VAL A 67 -0.35 -4.89 6.24
N ILE A 68 -0.71 -3.71 6.73
CA ILE A 68 -0.66 -2.48 5.95
C ILE A 68 0.75 -1.92 6.07
N GLY A 69 1.62 -2.26 5.11
CA GLY A 69 3.02 -1.85 5.10
C GLY A 69 3.23 -0.41 4.62
N LEU A 70 4.49 0.04 4.65
CA LEU A 70 4.91 1.40 4.27
C LEU A 70 4.30 1.87 2.94
N MET A 71 4.33 1.02 1.91
CA MET A 71 3.85 1.37 0.57
C MET A 71 2.38 1.79 0.57
N ALA A 72 1.53 1.11 1.34
CA ALA A 72 0.10 1.41 1.44
C ALA A 72 -0.22 2.60 2.36
N GLN A 73 0.75 3.05 3.14
CA GLN A 73 0.63 4.23 4.01
C GLN A 73 1.23 5.50 3.38
N GLN A 74 1.83 5.40 2.18
CA GLN A 74 2.34 6.56 1.47
C GLN A 74 1.22 7.57 1.21
N TYR A 75 1.55 8.85 1.32
CA TYR A 75 0.59 9.96 1.18
C TYR A 75 -0.50 9.96 2.25
N TYR A 76 -0.28 9.33 3.41
CA TYR A 76 -1.16 9.43 4.57
C TYR A 76 -0.41 9.82 5.83
N ASN A 77 -1.00 10.74 6.59
CA ASN A 77 -0.75 10.83 8.02
C ASN A 77 -1.50 9.68 8.71
N VAL A 78 -0.78 8.89 9.49
CA VAL A 78 -1.33 7.81 10.31
C VAL A 78 -1.18 8.17 11.77
N ALA A 79 -2.30 8.39 12.46
CA ALA A 79 -2.30 8.79 13.87
C ALA A 79 -2.85 7.69 14.78
N TYR A 80 -2.16 7.46 15.89
CA TYR A 80 -2.50 6.45 16.88
C TYR A 80 -2.97 7.15 18.17
N ASP A 81 -4.28 7.16 18.42
CA ASP A 81 -4.84 7.61 19.70
C ASP A 81 -4.89 6.42 20.66
N LEU A 82 -3.84 6.28 21.45
CA LEU A 82 -3.71 5.18 22.41
C LEU A 82 -4.71 5.28 23.58
N ASN A 83 -5.19 6.47 23.91
CA ASN A 83 -6.14 6.67 24.99
C ASN A 83 -7.55 6.22 24.59
N LYS A 84 -7.93 6.46 23.33
CA LYS A 84 -9.24 6.05 22.78
C LYS A 84 -9.20 4.73 22.02
N HIS A 85 -8.01 4.12 21.88
CA HIS A 85 -7.77 2.93 21.07
C HIS A 85 -8.26 3.09 19.62
N LYS A 86 -7.96 4.24 19.00
CA LYS A 86 -8.36 4.55 17.61
C LYS A 86 -7.15 4.80 16.72
N LEU A 87 -7.29 4.39 15.46
CA LEU A 87 -6.36 4.67 14.37
C LEU A 87 -7.04 5.62 13.38
N PHE A 88 -6.32 6.62 12.90
CA PHE A 88 -6.83 7.60 11.94
C PHE A 88 -5.94 7.64 10.70
N PHE A 89 -6.59 7.79 9.55
CA PHE A 89 -5.95 7.99 8.25
C PHE A 89 -6.35 9.35 7.71
N GLN A 90 -5.38 10.17 7.33
CA GLN A 90 -5.62 11.44 6.65
C GLN A 90 -4.72 11.51 5.44
N ARG A 91 -5.31 11.56 4.23
CA ARG A 91 -4.54 11.74 3.00
C ARG A 91 -3.85 13.10 3.03
N ILE A 92 -2.58 13.13 2.65
CA ILE A 92 -1.76 14.33 2.54
C ILE A 92 -1.31 14.52 1.11
N ASP A 93 -1.09 15.78 0.75
CA ASP A 93 -0.36 16.13 -0.45
C ASP A 93 1.12 16.31 -0.06
N CYS A 94 1.98 15.40 -0.54
CA CYS A 94 3.41 15.42 -0.23
C CYS A 94 4.16 16.46 -1.07
N GLU A 95 3.52 17.14 -2.04
CA GLU A 95 4.13 18.24 -2.81
C GLU A 95 4.36 19.50 -1.95
N LEU A 96 3.79 19.55 -0.74
CA LEU A 96 3.90 20.68 0.20
C LEU A 96 5.10 20.57 1.16
N LEU A 97 6.01 19.61 0.98
CA LEU A 97 7.17 19.37 1.86
C LEU A 97 8.52 19.84 1.28
N ASP A 98 8.51 20.56 0.15
CA ASP A 98 9.69 21.24 -0.38
C ASP A 98 9.85 22.62 0.30
N GLU A 99 10.68 22.69 1.35
CA GLU A 99 11.32 23.93 1.85
C GLU A 99 12.76 24.05 1.32
#